data_AF-A0ABD5F4G7-F1
#
_entry.id   AF-A0ABD5F4G7-F1
#
_cell.length_a   1.000
_cell.length_b   1.000
_cell.length_c   1.000
_cell.angle_alpha   90.00
_cell.angle_beta   90.00
_cell.angle_gamma   90.00
#
_symmetry.space_group_name_H-M   'P 1'
#
loop_
_entity.id
_entity.type
_entity.pdbx_description
1 polymer ?
#
loop_
_entity_poly.entity_id
_entity_poly.type
_entity_poly.pdbx_seq_one_letter_code
_entity_poly.pdbx_strand_id
1 'polypeptide(L)'
;MIDLTIRSATSDDVSALLDFWESAAEETSISDDEAGVSRLIARDAEAVVIAERAGRMVGTVIAGSDGWRCHLYRLAVDPSMRRQGVGSALLETAEHRFITLG
;
A
#
# COMPACT_ATOMS: atom_id res chain seq x y z
N MET A 1 20.33 7.28 7.05
CA MET A 1 19.75 5.97 6.72
C MET A 1 18.29 6.05 7.12
N ILE A 2 17.38 5.88 6.17
CA ILE A 2 15.95 5.98 6.46
C ILE A 2 15.56 4.66 7.09
N ASP A 3 15.12 4.69 8.35
CA ASP A 3 14.59 3.52 9.05
C ASP A 3 13.17 3.23 8.55
N LEU A 4 13.10 2.79 7.30
CA LEU A 4 11.86 2.49 6.57
C LEU A 4 11.74 0.98 6.44
N THR A 5 10.66 0.42 7.00
CA THR A 5 10.31 -0.99 6.86
C THR A 5 9.21 -1.11 5.83
N ILE A 6 9.37 -2.01 4.85
CA ILE A 6 8.34 -2.33 3.87
C ILE A 6 7.79 -3.72 4.18
N ARG A 7 6.46 -3.85 4.26
CA ARG A 7 5.79 -5.14 4.50
C ARG A 7 4.46 -5.22 3.79
N SER A 8 3.95 -6.43 3.59
CA SER A 8 2.58 -6.64 3.15
C SER A 8 1.59 -6.36 4.29
N ALA A 9 0.41 -5.88 3.93
CA ALA A 9 -0.69 -5.67 4.87
C ALA A 9 -1.31 -7.01 5.28
N THR A 10 -1.88 -7.02 6.48
CA THR A 10 -2.66 -8.12 7.03
C THR A 10 -4.10 -7.67 7.26
N SER A 11 -4.99 -8.61 7.61
CA SER A 11 -6.38 -8.27 7.99
C SER A 11 -6.45 -7.25 9.13
N ASP A 12 -5.47 -7.27 10.03
CA ASP A 12 -5.44 -6.41 11.20
C ASP A 12 -5.09 -4.96 10.84
N ASP A 13 -4.52 -4.74 9.65
CA ASP A 13 -4.15 -3.42 9.15
C ASP A 13 -5.31 -2.70 8.45
N VAL A 14 -6.43 -3.38 8.18
CA VAL A 14 -7.51 -2.85 7.32
C VAL A 14 -8.06 -1.52 7.84
N SER A 15 -8.37 -1.43 9.13
CA SER A 15 -8.86 -0.18 9.72
C SER A 15 -7.82 0.95 9.60
N ALA A 16 -6.55 0.64 9.89
CA ALA A 16 -5.47 1.63 9.83
C ALA A 16 -5.18 2.10 8.39
N LEU A 17 -5.34 1.23 7.39
CA LEU A 17 -5.21 1.56 5.98
C LEU A 17 -6.29 2.55 5.53
N LEU A 18 -7.54 2.33 5.95
CA LEU A 18 -8.66 3.21 5.59
C LEU A 18 -8.48 4.60 6.22
N ASP A 19 -8.15 4.66 7.52
CA ASP A 19 -7.85 5.92 8.22
C ASP A 19 -6.65 6.65 7.57
N PHE A 20 -5.64 5.89 7.16
CA PHE A 20 -4.48 6.47 6.46
C PHE A 20 -4.86 7.03 5.10
N TRP A 21 -5.68 6.34 4.30
CA TRP A 21 -6.13 6.86 3.02
C TRP A 21 -7.01 8.09 3.16
N GLU A 22 -7.91 8.14 4.14
CA GLU A 22 -8.72 9.33 4.41
C GLU A 22 -7.87 10.56 4.74
N SER A 23 -6.76 10.36 5.46
CA SER A 23 -5.89 11.46 5.89
C SER A 23 -4.78 11.83 4.89
N ALA A 24 -4.29 10.86 4.09
CA ALA A 24 -3.12 11.04 3.23
C ALA A 24 -3.45 11.12 1.73
N ALA A 25 -4.61 10.62 1.29
CA ALA A 25 -5.08 10.72 -0.09
C ALA A 25 -6.04 11.90 -0.25
N GLU A 26 -5.97 12.60 -1.38
CA GLU A 26 -6.87 13.73 -1.66
C GLU A 26 -8.29 13.29 -2.06
N GLU A 27 -8.50 12.00 -2.41
CA GLU A 27 -9.81 11.45 -2.77
C GLU A 27 -10.02 10.04 -2.17
N THR A 28 -11.10 9.88 -1.39
CA THR A 28 -11.63 8.59 -0.96
C THR A 28 -12.49 8.01 -2.09
N SER A 29 -12.29 6.75 -2.46
CA SER A 29 -13.13 6.04 -3.44
C SER A 29 -14.25 5.31 -2.70
N ILE A 30 -15.37 5.14 -3.38
CA ILE A 30 -16.49 4.30 -2.93
C ILE A 30 -16.02 2.86 -2.64
N SER A 31 -14.92 2.42 -3.24
CA SER A 31 -14.32 1.10 -3.04
C SER A 31 -13.41 0.97 -1.81
N ASP A 32 -13.22 2.04 -1.04
CA ASP A 32 -12.40 2.03 0.18
C ASP A 32 -13.22 1.65 1.39
N ASP A 33 -13.84 0.48 1.32
CA ASP A 33 -14.56 -0.09 2.45
C ASP A 33 -13.79 -1.27 3.04
N GLU A 34 -14.06 -1.54 4.31
CA GLU A 34 -13.41 -2.61 5.08
C GLU A 34 -13.56 -3.97 4.40
N ALA A 35 -14.71 -4.25 3.79
CA ALA A 35 -14.95 -5.52 3.10
C ALA A 35 -14.15 -5.62 1.79
N GLY A 36 -14.01 -4.53 1.05
CA GLY A 36 -13.21 -4.44 -0.17
C GLY A 36 -11.74 -4.71 0.10
N VAL A 37 -11.15 -4.00 1.07
CA VAL A 37 -9.73 -4.17 1.45
C VAL A 37 -9.51 -5.56 2.05
N SER A 38 -10.38 -6.03 2.93
CA SER A 38 -10.28 -7.37 3.52
C SER A 38 -10.33 -8.47 2.44
N ARG A 39 -11.22 -8.35 1.46
CA ARG A 39 -11.29 -9.30 0.34
C ARG A 39 -10.04 -9.25 -0.53
N LEU A 40 -9.48 -8.06 -0.76
CA LEU A 40 -8.23 -7.93 -1.51
C LEU A 40 -7.09 -8.64 -0.81
N ILE A 41 -6.89 -8.40 0.49
CA ILE A 41 -5.84 -9.04 1.30
C ILE A 41 -6.07 -10.56 1.39
N ALA A 42 -7.31 -11.01 1.56
CA ALA A 42 -7.63 -12.43 1.61
C ALA A 42 -7.39 -13.15 0.26
N ARG A 43 -7.67 -12.46 -0.86
CA ARG A 43 -7.41 -12.98 -2.22
C ARG A 43 -5.92 -13.00 -2.54
N ASP A 44 -5.21 -11.95 -2.12
CA ASP A 44 -3.81 -11.74 -2.43
C ASP A 44 -3.12 -11.00 -1.27
N ALA A 45 -2.51 -11.79 -0.39
CA ALA A 45 -1.90 -11.32 0.86
C ALA A 45 -0.72 -10.36 0.65
N GLU A 46 -0.16 -10.32 -0.56
CA GLU A 46 0.97 -9.46 -0.88
C GLU A 46 0.57 -8.25 -1.76
N ALA A 47 -0.71 -8.14 -2.16
CA ALA A 47 -1.17 -7.06 -3.03
C ALA A 47 -1.14 -5.69 -2.37
N VAL A 48 -1.28 -5.60 -1.05
CA VAL A 48 -1.28 -4.33 -0.32
C VAL A 48 0.04 -4.19 0.41
N VAL A 49 0.81 -3.17 0.08
CA VAL A 49 2.14 -2.92 0.63
C VAL A 49 2.10 -1.68 1.50
N ILE A 50 2.68 -1.78 2.68
CA ILE A 50 2.76 -0.75 3.71
C ILE A 50 4.23 -0.36 3.89
N ALA A 51 4.49 0.95 3.94
CA ALA A 51 5.73 1.53 4.41
C ALA A 51 5.55 2.04 5.84
N GLU A 52 6.40 1.57 6.74
CA GLU A 52 6.41 1.95 8.14
C GLU A 52 7.72 2.62 8.52
N ARG A 53 7.64 3.61 9.42
CA ARG A 53 8.80 4.24 10.05
C ARG A 53 8.55 4.36 11.53
N ALA A 54 9.46 3.82 12.35
CA ALA A 54 9.32 3.80 13.81
C ALA A 54 7.94 3.27 14.28
N GLY A 55 7.44 2.21 13.63
CA GLY A 55 6.15 1.59 13.95
C GLY A 55 4.91 2.37 13.49
N ARG A 56 5.07 3.46 12.74
CA ARG A 56 3.97 4.24 12.16
C ARG A 56 3.88 4.01 10.66
N MET A 57 2.67 3.79 10.16
CA MET A 57 2.38 3.79 8.73
C MET A 57 2.63 5.19 8.14
N VAL A 58 3.49 5.26 7.13
CA VAL A 58 3.88 6.50 6.44
C VAL A 58 3.62 6.46 4.94
N GLY A 59 3.24 5.31 4.39
CA GLY A 59 2.83 5.19 3.00
C GLY A 59 2.27 3.82 2.69
N THR A 60 1.52 3.74 1.60
CA THR A 60 0.87 2.52 1.12
C THR A 60 0.89 2.47 -0.40
N VAL A 61 0.83 1.28 -0.96
CA VAL A 61 0.49 1.06 -2.38
C VAL A 61 -0.25 -0.27 -2.53
N ILE A 62 -1.21 -0.32 -3.43
CA ILE A 62 -1.81 -1.57 -3.90
C ILE A 62 -1.12 -1.96 -5.21
N ALA A 63 -0.46 -3.12 -5.22
CA ALA A 63 0.21 -3.74 -6.35
C ALA A 63 -0.49 -5.09 -6.68
N GLY A 64 -1.61 -4.99 -7.39
CA GLY A 64 -2.42 -6.15 -7.77
C GLY A 64 -2.13 -6.66 -9.18
N SER A 65 -2.49 -7.91 -9.46
CA SER A 65 -2.49 -8.48 -10.81
C SER A 65 -3.82 -9.20 -11.06
N ASP A 66 -4.35 -9.09 -12.28
CA ASP A 66 -5.51 -9.85 -12.74
C ASP A 66 -5.12 -11.09 -13.57
N GLY A 67 -3.82 -11.41 -13.65
CA GLY A 67 -3.27 -12.49 -14.47
C GLY A 67 -3.04 -12.11 -15.93
N TRP A 68 -3.44 -10.91 -16.36
CA TRP A 68 -3.13 -10.35 -17.68
C TRP A 68 -2.30 -9.07 -17.56
N ARG A 69 -2.62 -8.20 -16.61
CA ARG A 69 -1.92 -6.94 -16.34
C ARG A 69 -1.70 -6.76 -14.85
N CYS A 70 -0.54 -6.21 -14.54
CA CYS A 70 -0.25 -5.66 -13.22
C CYS A 70 -0.83 -4.24 -13.11
N HIS A 71 -1.40 -3.94 -11.95
CA HIS A 71 -2.06 -2.68 -11.69
C HIS A 71 -1.58 -2.08 -10.38
N LEU A 72 -1.35 -0.77 -10.41
CA LEU A 72 -0.92 -0.01 -9.26
C LEU A 72 -2.01 1.00 -8.88
N TYR A 73 -2.50 0.90 -7.65
CA TYR A 73 -3.53 1.77 -7.10
C TYR A 73 -3.12 2.26 -5.71
N ARG A 74 -3.75 3.34 -5.25
CA ARG A 74 -3.62 3.82 -3.85
C ARG A 74 -2.18 3.99 -3.36
N LEU A 75 -1.34 4.51 -4.25
CA LEU A 75 -0.06 5.06 -3.83
C LEU A 75 -0.32 6.33 -3.03
N ALA A 76 -0.16 6.23 -1.71
CA ALA A 76 -0.32 7.33 -0.78
C ALA A 76 0.92 7.41 0.11
N VAL A 77 1.36 8.64 0.40
CA VAL A 77 2.49 8.93 1.29
C VAL A 77 2.07 10.05 2.21
N ASP A 78 2.31 9.86 3.51
CA ASP A 78 2.05 10.85 4.55
C ASP A 78 2.66 12.19 4.12
N PRO A 79 1.90 13.30 4.12
CA PRO A 79 2.37 14.60 3.65
C PRO A 79 3.70 15.05 4.29
N SER A 80 3.89 14.75 5.58
CA SER A 80 5.13 15.07 6.33
C SER A 80 6.34 14.24 5.91
N MET A 81 6.10 13.13 5.21
CA MET A 81 7.10 12.14 4.77
C MET A 81 7.35 12.17 3.25
N ARG A 82 6.69 13.08 2.53
CA ARG A 82 6.90 13.27 1.09
C ARG A 82 8.32 13.75 0.80
N ARG A 83 8.82 13.40 -0.40
CA ARG A 83 10.19 13.70 -0.88
C ARG A 83 11.33 13.11 -0.02
N GLN A 84 11.02 12.15 0.84
CA GLN A 84 11.99 11.39 1.63
C GLN A 84 12.16 9.94 1.11
N GLY A 85 11.84 9.67 -0.15
CA GLY A 85 12.05 8.35 -0.76
C GLY A 85 11.01 7.26 -0.43
N VAL A 86 10.00 7.54 0.41
CA VAL A 86 8.94 6.56 0.76
C VAL A 86 8.19 6.06 -0.48
N GLY A 87 7.74 6.96 -1.35
CA GLY A 87 7.03 6.60 -2.57
C GLY A 87 7.89 5.77 -3.52
N SER A 88 9.19 6.07 -3.61
CA SER A 88 10.14 5.30 -4.43
C SER A 88 10.31 3.88 -3.88
N ALA A 89 10.45 3.71 -2.57
CA ALA A 89 10.57 2.38 -1.96
C ALA A 89 9.31 1.52 -2.15
N LEU A 90 8.12 2.14 -2.07
CA LEU A 90 6.86 1.47 -2.35
C LEU A 90 6.77 1.01 -3.81
N LEU A 91 7.15 1.88 -4.76
CA LEU A 91 7.15 1.55 -6.18
C LEU A 91 8.16 0.46 -6.52
N GLU A 92 9.38 0.53 -5.99
CA GLU A 92 10.40 -0.51 -6.19
C GLU A 92 9.92 -1.88 -5.71
N THR A 93 9.24 -1.92 -4.56
CA THR A 93 8.62 -3.16 -4.04
C THR A 93 7.52 -3.68 -4.96
N ALA A 94 6.66 -2.79 -5.47
CA ALA A 94 5.60 -3.13 -6.41
C ALA A 94 6.16 -3.66 -7.75
N GLU A 95 7.20 -3.01 -8.29
CA GLU A 95 7.88 -3.44 -9.51
C GLU A 95 8.52 -4.82 -9.35
N HIS A 96 9.22 -5.06 -8.23
CA HIS A 96 9.83 -6.36 -7.95
C HIS A 96 8.77 -7.47 -7.84
N ARG A 97 7.63 -7.17 -7.23
CA ARG A 97 6.47 -8.07 -7.19
C ARG A 97 5.95 -8.38 -8.59
N PHE A 98 5.77 -7.38 -9.44
CA PHE A 98 5.26 -7.58 -10.81
C PHE A 98 6.18 -8.46 -11.64
N ILE A 99 7.51 -8.25 -11.56
CA ILE A 99 8.49 -9.11 -12.23
C ILE A 99 8.36 -10.57 -11.78
N THR A 100 8.03 -10.80 -10.50
CA THR A 100 7.85 -12.15 -9.95
C THR A 100 6.55 -12.81 -10.41
N LEU A 101 5.53 -12.01 -10.75
CA LEU A 101 4.22 -12.51 -11.21
C LEU A 101 4.20 -12.83 -12.72
N GLY A 102 5.15 -12.31 -13.50
CA GLY A 102 5.33 -12.59 -14.94
C GLY A 102 4.76 -11.51 -15.85
#